data_AF-A0A2W2D964-F1
#
_entry.id   AF-A0A2W2D964-F1
#
_cell.length_a   1.000
_cell.length_b   1.000
_cell.length_c   1.000
_cell.angle_alpha   90.00
_cell.angle_beta   90.00
_cell.angle_gamma   90.00
#
_symmetry.space_group_name_H-M   'P 1'
#
loop_
_entity.id
_entity.type
_entity.pdbx_description
1 polymer ?
#
loop_
_entity_poly.entity_id
_entity_poly.type
_entity_poly.pdbx_seq_one_letter_code
_entity_poly.pdbx_strand_id
1 'polypeptide(L)'
;LRLPGASGLDVLTHCQSFGTGIPVVLVTGHGDITMAVQAMREGAFDFIEKPFPAERLTETVRRAVERRALELENRALRRELAGPAAGTRIIGRSPAMAAVRALIENVATTDAPVLINGETGTGKELVARSLHMLSPRHDKPFIALNCG
;
A
#
# COMPACT_ATOMS: atom_id res chain seq x y z
N LEU A 1 15.74 21.90 15.51
CA LEU A 1 16.00 21.44 14.13
C LEU A 1 17.48 21.40 13.71
N ARG A 2 18.45 21.77 14.58
CA ARG A 2 19.87 21.51 14.35
C ARG A 2 20.24 20.18 15.00
N LEU A 3 20.39 19.13 14.21
CA LEU A 3 21.08 17.92 14.63
C LEU A 3 22.57 18.11 14.29
N PRO A 4 23.50 17.44 14.99
CA PRO A 4 24.88 17.39 14.54
C PRO A 4 24.91 16.73 13.14
N GLY A 5 25.18 17.52 12.10
CA GLY A 5 25.35 17.03 10.72
C GLY A 5 24.12 17.03 9.81
N ALA A 6 22.90 17.31 10.28
CA ALA A 6 21.69 17.38 9.44
C ALA A 6 20.61 18.31 10.03
N SER A 7 19.71 18.84 9.19
CA SER A 7 18.50 19.50 9.68
C SER A 7 17.40 18.48 9.98
N GLY A 8 16.48 18.82 10.88
CA GLY A 8 15.30 17.99 11.13
C GLY A 8 14.36 17.83 9.93
N LEU A 9 14.38 18.76 8.95
CA LEU A 9 13.62 18.64 7.71
C LEU A 9 14.28 17.61 6.78
N ASP A 10 15.62 17.61 6.70
CA ASP A 10 16.34 16.59 5.91
C ASP A 10 16.01 15.17 6.42
N VAL A 11 15.91 15.01 7.75
CA VAL A 11 15.50 13.75 8.36
C VAL A 11 14.04 13.42 8.02
N LEU A 12 13.13 14.40 8.03
CA LEU A 12 11.74 14.19 7.62
C LEU A 12 11.66 13.71 6.17
N THR A 13 12.31 14.41 5.23
CA THR A 13 12.33 14.05 3.82
C THR A 13 12.94 12.65 3.62
N HIS A 14 14.03 12.36 4.32
CA HIS A 14 14.66 11.04 4.25
C HIS A 14 13.74 9.93 4.78
N CYS A 15 13.10 10.12 5.94
CA CYS A 15 12.14 9.17 6.50
C CYS A 15 10.97 8.91 5.54
N GLN A 16 10.48 9.94 4.85
CA GLN A 16 9.40 9.79 3.88
C GLN A 16 9.83 9.09 2.60
N SER A 17 11.08 9.23 2.19
CA SER A 17 11.62 8.55 1.00
C SER A 17 11.51 7.02 1.07
N PHE A 18 11.47 6.45 2.28
CA PHE A 18 11.26 5.01 2.48
C PHE A 18 9.81 4.54 2.26
N GLY A 19 8.85 5.45 2.06
CA GLY A 19 7.45 5.09 1.77
C GLY A 19 6.72 4.35 2.90
N THR A 20 7.26 4.36 4.12
CA THR A 20 6.74 3.55 5.24
C THR A 20 5.40 4.06 5.79
N GLY A 21 5.07 5.34 5.53
CA GLY A 21 3.87 6.01 6.06
C GLY A 21 3.91 6.17 7.59
N ILE A 22 5.11 6.20 8.19
CA ILE A 22 5.27 6.40 9.62
C ILE A 22 5.00 7.88 9.95
N PRO A 23 4.12 8.19 10.92
CA PRO A 23 3.93 9.55 11.39
C PRO A 23 5.23 10.12 11.99
N VAL A 24 5.66 11.30 11.53
CA VAL A 24 6.85 11.99 12.05
C VAL A 24 6.41 13.25 12.79
N VAL A 25 6.79 13.38 14.06
CA VAL A 25 6.54 14.58 14.88
C VAL A 25 7.85 15.34 15.03
N LEU A 26 7.89 16.59 14.57
CA LEU A 26 9.07 17.43 14.72
C LEU A 26 9.04 18.18 16.04
N VAL A 27 10.17 18.19 16.74
CA VAL A 27 10.32 18.89 18.02
C VAL A 27 11.49 19.87 17.94
N THR A 28 11.27 21.14 18.27
CA THR A 28 12.31 22.18 18.17
C THR A 28 12.20 23.23 19.27
N GLY A 29 13.31 23.85 19.68
CA GLY A 29 13.33 24.94 20.67
C GLY A 29 13.41 26.34 20.07
N HIS A 30 13.11 26.48 18.77
CA HIS A 30 13.07 27.76 18.08
C HIS A 30 11.79 27.77 17.23
N GLY A 31 10.76 28.47 17.70
CA GLY A 31 9.42 28.54 17.11
C GLY A 31 9.34 29.48 15.91
N ASP A 32 10.00 29.15 14.83
CA ASP A 32 9.71 29.78 13.55
C ASP A 32 8.44 29.16 12.96
N ILE A 33 7.35 29.92 12.94
CA ILE A 33 6.06 29.53 12.33
C ILE A 33 6.26 29.12 10.87
N THR A 34 7.16 29.79 10.15
CA THR A 34 7.49 29.50 8.75
C THR A 34 8.01 28.06 8.62
N MET A 35 8.89 27.65 9.53
CA MET A 35 9.42 26.29 9.56
C MET A 35 8.36 25.26 9.94
N ALA A 36 7.48 25.58 10.89
CA ALA A 36 6.38 24.68 11.26
C ALA A 36 5.45 24.44 10.07
N VAL A 37 5.10 25.51 9.34
CA VAL A 37 4.29 25.42 8.12
C VAL A 37 5.00 24.60 7.05
N GLN A 38 6.31 24.80 6.85
CA GLN A 38 7.10 24.03 5.90
C GLN A 38 7.12 22.54 6.26
N ALA A 39 7.38 22.20 7.51
CA ALA A 39 7.35 20.81 7.98
C ALA A 39 6.01 20.12 7.70
N MET A 40 4.90 20.81 7.97
CA MET A 40 3.57 20.28 7.71
C MET A 40 3.32 20.08 6.21
N ARG A 41 3.76 21.02 5.35
CA ARG A 41 3.70 20.88 3.89
C ARG A 41 4.55 19.71 3.39
N GLU A 42 5.69 19.50 4.00
CA GLU A 42 6.59 18.39 3.71
C GLU A 42 6.08 17.06 4.28
N GLY A 43 4.95 17.00 4.98
CA GLY A 43 4.33 15.75 5.41
C GLY A 43 4.65 15.31 6.85
N ALA A 44 5.15 16.22 7.69
CA ALA A 44 5.16 16.00 9.13
C ALA A 44 3.73 15.76 9.64
N PHE A 45 3.60 14.88 10.64
CA PHE A 45 2.33 14.64 11.30
C PHE A 45 1.94 15.79 12.23
N ASP A 46 2.91 16.29 12.98
CA ASP A 46 2.74 17.41 13.90
C ASP A 46 4.07 18.09 14.21
N PHE A 47 4.01 19.28 14.79
CA PHE A 47 5.15 20.09 15.20
C PHE A 47 4.96 20.59 16.64
N ILE A 48 5.98 20.39 17.48
CA ILE A 48 5.97 20.80 18.88
C ILE A 48 7.18 21.69 19.18
N GLU A 49 6.89 22.91 19.64
CA GLU A 49 7.90 23.83 20.13
C GLU A 49 8.24 23.55 21.60
N LYS A 50 9.53 23.59 21.94
CA LYS A 50 10.06 23.55 23.30
C LYS A 50 10.11 24.96 23.90
N PRO A 51 9.78 25.14 25.18
CA PRO A 51 9.31 24.09 26.11
C PRO A 51 7.85 23.72 25.88
N PHE A 52 7.51 22.44 26.03
CA PHE A 52 6.14 21.93 25.93
C PHE A 52 5.75 21.13 27.17
N PRO A 53 4.47 21.14 27.57
CA PRO A 53 3.97 20.28 28.64
C PRO A 53 3.98 18.81 28.20
N ALA A 54 4.22 17.89 29.13
CA ALA A 54 4.31 16.45 28.86
C ALA A 54 3.00 15.90 28.28
N GLU A 55 1.88 16.46 28.69
CA GLU A 55 0.53 16.13 28.24
C GLU A 55 0.36 16.42 26.74
N ARG A 56 0.93 17.52 26.23
CA ARG A 56 0.88 17.86 24.79
C ARG A 56 1.61 16.83 23.95
N LEU A 57 2.81 16.42 24.38
CA LEU A 57 3.56 15.40 23.65
C LEU A 57 2.82 14.05 23.68
N THR A 58 2.31 13.67 24.86
CA THR A 58 1.56 12.42 25.02
C THR A 58 0.34 12.37 24.10
N GLU A 59 -0.43 13.46 24.03
CA GLU A 59 -1.62 13.54 23.18
C GLU A 59 -1.27 13.51 21.68
N THR A 60 -0.23 14.24 21.26
CA THR A 60 0.25 14.20 19.87
C THR A 60 0.70 12.78 19.49
N VAL A 61 1.45 12.09 20.36
CA VAL A 61 1.91 10.72 20.11
C VAL A 61 0.73 9.75 20.06
N ARG A 62 -0.24 9.87 20.96
CA ARG A 62 -1.45 9.05 20.98
C ARG A 62 -2.20 9.14 19.65
N ARG A 63 -2.45 10.37 19.17
CA ARG A 63 -3.08 10.62 17.87
C ARG A 63 -2.28 10.07 16.69
N ALA A 64 -0.94 10.17 16.74
CA ALA A 64 -0.07 9.64 15.70
C ALA A 64 -0.20 8.12 15.58
N VAL A 65 -0.17 7.42 16.71
CA VAL A 65 -0.30 5.96 16.78
C VAL A 65 -1.68 5.51 16.32
N GLU A 66 -2.74 6.19 16.77
CA GLU A 66 -4.11 5.89 16.38
C GLU A 66 -4.32 6.02 14.86
N ARG A 67 -3.85 7.12 14.26
CA ARG A 67 -3.89 7.29 12.80
C ARG A 67 -3.16 6.15 12.08
N ARG A 68 -1.98 5.78 12.58
CA ARG A 68 -1.19 4.70 11.97
C ARG A 68 -1.90 3.34 12.08
N ALA A 69 -2.54 3.05 13.21
CA ALA A 69 -3.30 1.83 13.38
C ALA A 69 -4.45 1.74 12.35
N LEU A 70 -5.22 2.83 12.22
CA LEU A 70 -6.32 2.91 11.24
C LEU A 70 -5.84 2.76 9.79
N GLU A 71 -4.72 3.38 9.43
CA GLU A 71 -4.13 3.22 8.09
C GLU A 71 -3.68 1.78 7.81
N LEU A 72 -3.09 1.11 8.80
CA LEU A 72 -2.67 -0.28 8.67
C LEU A 72 -3.85 -1.24 8.57
N GLU A 73 -4.88 -1.03 9.38
CA GLU A 73 -6.13 -1.79 9.33
C GLU A 73 -6.82 -1.60 7.99
N ASN A 74 -6.94 -0.36 7.50
CA ASN A 74 -7.53 -0.10 6.19
C ASN A 74 -6.75 -0.79 5.06
N ARG A 75 -5.40 -0.77 5.13
CA ARG A 75 -4.55 -1.51 4.18
C ARG A 75 -4.79 -3.02 4.29
N ALA A 76 -4.94 -3.57 5.49
CA ALA A 76 -5.22 -4.99 5.69
C ALA A 76 -6.59 -5.39 5.12
N LEU A 77 -7.64 -4.65 5.44
CA LEU A 77 -8.99 -4.84 4.92
C LEU A 77 -9.03 -4.75 3.39
N ARG A 78 -8.33 -3.76 2.80
CA ARG A 78 -8.22 -3.65 1.33
C ARG A 78 -7.51 -4.84 0.71
N ARG A 79 -6.48 -5.39 1.37
CA ARG A 79 -5.82 -6.62 0.89
C ARG A 79 -6.74 -7.84 0.98
N GLU A 80 -7.56 -7.92 2.03
CA GLU A 80 -8.53 -8.99 2.19
C GLU A 80 -9.60 -8.92 1.10
N LEU A 81 -10.14 -7.73 0.82
CA LEU A 81 -11.11 -7.48 -0.24
C LEU A 81 -10.52 -7.67 -1.65
N ALA A 82 -9.25 -7.32 -1.85
CA ALA A 82 -8.54 -7.56 -3.11
C ALA A 82 -8.35 -9.07 -3.40
N GLY A 83 -8.58 -9.92 -2.39
CA GLY A 83 -8.32 -11.35 -2.45
C GLY A 83 -6.83 -11.67 -2.34
N PRO A 84 -6.47 -12.88 -1.92
CA PRO A 84 -5.08 -13.23 -1.70
C PRO A 84 -4.33 -13.27 -3.03
N ALA A 85 -3.33 -12.39 -3.18
CA ALA A 85 -2.24 -12.57 -4.15
C ALA A 85 -1.56 -13.96 -4.01
N ALA A 86 -1.71 -14.61 -2.84
CA ALA A 86 -1.24 -15.97 -2.56
C ALA A 86 -2.20 -17.08 -3.04
N GLY A 87 -3.50 -16.81 -3.21
CA GLY A 87 -4.51 -17.79 -3.62
C GLY A 87 -4.78 -17.80 -5.11
N THR A 88 -4.18 -16.86 -5.85
CA THR A 88 -4.33 -16.74 -7.31
C THR A 88 -3.40 -17.66 -8.10
N ARG A 89 -2.51 -18.39 -7.40
CA ARG A 89 -1.53 -19.25 -8.07
C ARG A 89 -2.22 -20.51 -8.57
N ILE A 90 -2.26 -20.69 -9.87
CA ILE A 90 -2.66 -21.96 -10.49
C ILE A 90 -1.67 -23.04 -10.06
N ILE A 91 -2.11 -23.93 -9.15
CA ILE A 91 -1.32 -25.04 -8.62
C ILE A 91 -1.42 -26.23 -9.59
N GLY A 92 -0.34 -27.01 -9.69
CA GLY A 92 -0.31 -28.25 -10.48
C GLY A 92 0.86 -28.29 -11.46
N ARG A 93 1.50 -29.45 -11.54
CA ARG A 93 2.70 -29.70 -12.38
C ARG A 93 2.42 -30.54 -13.62
N SER A 94 1.15 -30.84 -13.90
CA SER A 94 0.80 -31.62 -15.09
C SER A 94 1.12 -30.84 -16.38
N PRO A 95 1.40 -31.53 -17.49
CA PRO A 95 1.63 -30.90 -18.78
C PRO A 95 0.47 -29.99 -19.22
N ALA A 96 -0.78 -30.39 -18.95
CA ALA A 96 -1.97 -29.60 -19.25
C ALA A 96 -1.97 -28.26 -18.47
N MET A 97 -1.64 -28.27 -17.18
CA MET A 97 -1.56 -27.04 -16.40
C MET A 97 -0.36 -26.16 -16.79
N ALA A 98 0.73 -26.76 -17.29
CA ALA A 98 1.83 -26.00 -17.86
C ALA A 98 1.40 -25.27 -19.15
N ALA A 99 0.64 -25.93 -20.03
CA ALA A 99 0.09 -25.32 -21.23
C ALA A 99 -0.90 -24.18 -20.91
N VAL A 100 -1.76 -24.37 -19.91
CA VAL A 100 -2.66 -23.31 -19.43
C VAL A 100 -1.88 -22.08 -18.94
N ARG A 101 -0.83 -22.27 -18.14
CA ARG A 101 0.01 -21.14 -17.67
C ARG A 101 0.68 -20.41 -18.82
N ALA A 102 1.26 -21.13 -19.77
CA ALA A 102 1.88 -20.52 -20.95
C ALA A 102 0.86 -19.72 -21.79
N LEU A 103 -0.36 -20.23 -21.95
CA LEU A 103 -1.43 -19.51 -22.64
C LEU A 103 -1.83 -18.22 -21.91
N ILE A 104 -1.94 -18.26 -20.59
CA ILE A 104 -2.23 -17.09 -19.77
C ILE A 104 -1.14 -16.02 -19.95
N GLU A 105 0.14 -16.40 -19.86
CA GLU A 105 1.27 -15.48 -20.03
C GLU A 105 1.25 -14.81 -21.41
N ASN A 106 0.91 -15.56 -22.46
CA ASN A 106 0.83 -15.04 -23.83
C ASN A 106 -0.36 -14.09 -24.04
N VAL A 107 -1.52 -14.40 -23.45
CA VAL A 107 -2.77 -13.66 -23.71
C VAL A 107 -2.94 -12.46 -22.77
N ALA A 108 -2.36 -12.48 -21.57
CA ALA A 108 -2.56 -11.45 -20.54
C ALA A 108 -2.15 -10.03 -20.98
N THR A 109 -1.21 -9.91 -21.92
CA THR A 109 -0.75 -8.61 -22.44
C THR A 109 -1.64 -8.03 -23.55
N THR A 110 -2.64 -8.78 -24.00
CA THR A 110 -3.56 -8.39 -25.07
C THR A 110 -4.84 -7.76 -24.50
N ASP A 111 -5.51 -6.91 -25.29
CA ASP A 111 -6.82 -6.37 -24.97
C ASP A 111 -7.99 -7.26 -25.48
N ALA A 112 -7.69 -8.49 -25.93
CA ALA A 112 -8.69 -9.39 -26.49
C ALA A 112 -9.62 -9.98 -25.40
N PRO A 113 -10.92 -10.18 -25.67
CA PRO A 113 -11.80 -10.91 -24.78
C PRO A 113 -11.36 -12.37 -24.65
N VAL A 114 -11.36 -12.91 -23.42
CA VAL A 114 -10.96 -14.29 -23.13
C VAL A 114 -12.16 -15.09 -22.63
N LEU A 115 -12.45 -16.23 -23.28
CA LEU A 115 -13.43 -17.21 -22.82
C LEU A 115 -12.72 -18.35 -22.08
N ILE A 116 -13.13 -18.62 -20.84
CA ILE A 116 -12.56 -19.68 -20.00
C ILE A 116 -13.60 -20.78 -19.82
N ASN A 117 -13.36 -21.95 -20.43
CA ASN A 117 -14.24 -23.11 -20.35
C ASN A 117 -13.68 -24.19 -19.42
N GLY A 118 -14.57 -24.92 -18.76
CA GLY A 118 -14.23 -26.02 -17.87
C GLY A 118 -15.39 -26.36 -16.94
N GLU A 119 -15.37 -27.56 -16.38
CA GLU A 119 -16.39 -28.03 -15.44
C GLU A 119 -16.42 -27.17 -14.15
N THR A 120 -17.48 -27.31 -13.36
CA THR A 120 -17.57 -26.64 -12.06
C THR A 120 -16.42 -27.09 -11.15
N GLY A 121 -15.76 -26.15 -10.47
CA GLY A 121 -14.63 -26.43 -9.58
C GLY A 121 -13.26 -26.58 -10.26
N THR A 122 -13.15 -26.44 -11.59
CA THR A 122 -11.86 -26.55 -12.32
C THR A 122 -10.93 -25.33 -12.20
N GLY A 123 -11.29 -24.33 -11.38
CA GLY A 123 -10.44 -23.15 -11.16
C GLY A 123 -10.51 -22.07 -12.23
N LYS A 124 -11.62 -21.98 -13.00
CA LYS A 124 -11.84 -20.94 -14.02
C LYS A 124 -11.60 -19.51 -13.49
N GLU A 125 -12.02 -19.24 -12.25
CA GLU A 125 -11.80 -17.93 -11.61
C GLU A 125 -10.31 -17.65 -11.36
N LEU A 126 -9.52 -18.67 -11.02
CA LEU A 126 -8.07 -18.54 -10.84
C LEU A 126 -7.38 -18.17 -12.15
N VAL A 127 -7.87 -18.71 -13.28
CA VAL A 127 -7.40 -18.35 -14.63
C VAL A 127 -7.72 -16.88 -14.93
N ALA A 128 -8.95 -16.44 -14.69
CA ALA A 128 -9.37 -15.05 -14.93
C ALA A 128 -8.55 -14.05 -14.11
N ARG A 129 -8.32 -14.36 -12.83
CA ARG A 129 -7.49 -13.51 -11.95
C ARG A 129 -6.02 -13.51 -12.37
N SER A 130 -5.48 -14.65 -12.82
CA SER A 130 -4.11 -14.74 -13.34
C SER A 130 -3.92 -13.87 -14.59
N LEU A 131 -4.90 -13.86 -15.50
CA LEU A 131 -4.89 -12.99 -16.67
C LEU A 131 -4.85 -11.50 -16.25
N HIS A 132 -5.69 -11.09 -15.30
CA HIS A 132 -5.70 -9.71 -14.81
C HIS A 132 -4.37 -9.28 -14.18
N MET A 133 -3.81 -10.13 -13.30
CA MET A 133 -2.55 -9.85 -12.61
C MET A 133 -1.35 -9.71 -13.56
N LEU A 134 -1.34 -10.47 -14.67
CA LEU A 134 -0.26 -10.40 -15.66
C LEU A 134 -0.52 -9.36 -16.76
N SER A 135 -1.65 -8.65 -16.71
CA SER A 135 -2.01 -7.66 -17.70
C SER A 135 -1.45 -6.26 -17.38
N PRO A 136 -1.39 -5.35 -18.36
CA PRO A 136 -1.11 -3.93 -18.13
C PRO A 136 -2.12 -3.24 -17.18
N ARG A 137 -3.24 -3.90 -16.86
CA ARG A 137 -4.31 -3.40 -15.99
C ARG A 137 -4.26 -3.99 -14.57
N HIS A 138 -3.18 -4.68 -14.19
CA HIS A 138 -3.05 -5.35 -12.89
C HIS A 138 -3.31 -4.43 -11.68
N ASP A 139 -2.95 -3.15 -11.76
CA ASP A 139 -3.20 -2.15 -10.72
C ASP A 139 -4.65 -1.62 -10.67
N LYS A 140 -5.48 -1.99 -11.65
CA LYS A 140 -6.90 -1.60 -11.71
C LYS A 140 -7.77 -2.64 -10.99
N PRO A 141 -8.99 -2.27 -10.56
CA PRO A 141 -9.92 -3.21 -9.95
C PRO A 141 -10.26 -4.40 -10.86
N PHE A 142 -10.25 -5.62 -10.31
CA PHE A 142 -10.80 -6.83 -10.93
C PHE A 142 -12.20 -7.09 -10.40
N ILE A 143 -13.22 -7.06 -11.27
CA ILE A 143 -14.62 -7.25 -10.89
C ILE A 143 -15.10 -8.61 -11.42
N ALA A 144 -15.36 -9.55 -10.52
CA ALA A 144 -15.97 -10.83 -10.87
C ALA A 144 -17.49 -10.73 -10.72
N LEU A 145 -18.22 -10.91 -11.82
CA LEU A 145 -19.68 -11.02 -11.82
C LEU A 145 -20.06 -12.48 -12.09
N ASN A 146 -20.75 -13.09 -11.14
CA ASN A 146 -21.36 -14.41 -11.32
C ASN A 146 -22.78 -14.21 -11.84
N CYS A 147 -23.04 -14.62 -13.07
CA CYS A 147 -24.31 -14.37 -13.74
C CYS A 147 -25.41 -15.39 -13.43
N GLY A 148 -25.12 -16.46 -12.68
CA GLY A 148 -26.10 -17.51 -12.34
C GLY A 148 -26.47 -18.38 -13.51
#